data_AF-A0A3D0Q5N1-F1
#
_entry.id   AF-A0A3D0Q5N1-F1
#
_cell.length_a   1.000
_cell.length_b   1.000
_cell.length_c   1.000
_cell.angle_alpha   90.00
_cell.angle_beta   90.00
_cell.angle_gamma   90.00
#
_symmetry.space_group_name_H-M   'P 1'
#
loop_
_entity.id
_entity.type
_entity.pdbx_description
1 polymer ?
#
loop_
_entity_poly.entity_id
_entity_poly.type
_entity_poly.pdbx_seq_one_letter_code
_entity_poly.pdbx_strand_id
1 'polypeptide(L)'
;MQQEYQKYYVPAQSYWPIVGAIALFLIAVGAGNFVIEATRGESGWGDNVLGAGIVMLLVMLFGWFKDQINESMSGLYSDQLGRSYRQGMSWFIFSEVMFFAAFFGALFYARMIAVPWLGGSSNNAMTNEVLWPGFQAMWPLVETPGGINTTPMSWAGLPTINTIILLISSVTLHFAHVGLEQGKRKQLTTMLGATILLG
;
A
#
# COMPACT_ATOMS: atom_id res chain seq x y z
N MET A 1 31.63 -28.46 -25.69
CA MET A 1 31.51 -27.01 -25.43
C MET A 1 31.23 -26.87 -23.94
N GLN A 2 32.16 -26.32 -23.16
CA GLN A 2 31.90 -26.00 -21.75
C GLN A 2 30.92 -24.83 -21.73
N GLN A 3 29.73 -25.02 -21.16
CA GLN A 3 28.79 -23.92 -20.93
C GLN A 3 29.41 -22.96 -19.93
N GLU A 4 29.66 -21.72 -20.35
CA GLU A 4 30.14 -20.66 -19.48
C GLU A 4 28.94 -20.14 -18.67
N TYR A 5 28.87 -20.53 -17.40
CA TYR A 5 27.81 -20.09 -16.49
C TYR A 5 28.10 -18.67 -16.01
N GLN A 6 27.17 -17.73 -16.23
CA GLN A 6 27.26 -16.41 -15.61
C GLN A 6 27.24 -16.57 -14.08
N LYS A 7 28.22 -16.00 -13.39
CA LYS A 7 28.31 -16.05 -11.93
C LYS A 7 27.18 -15.20 -11.34
N TYR A 8 26.34 -15.82 -10.50
CA TYR A 8 25.33 -15.08 -9.75
C TYR A 8 26.02 -14.17 -8.74
N TYR A 9 25.65 -12.90 -8.74
CA TYR A 9 26.20 -11.93 -7.80
C TYR A 9 25.65 -12.19 -6.39
N VAL A 10 26.55 -12.33 -5.42
CA VAL A 10 26.20 -12.47 -4.00
C VAL A 10 26.64 -11.18 -3.31
N PRO A 11 25.69 -10.39 -2.77
CA PRO A 11 26.01 -9.14 -2.10
C PRO A 11 26.93 -9.34 -0.90
N ALA A 12 27.69 -8.30 -0.58
CA ALA A 12 28.44 -8.24 0.67
C ALA A 12 27.49 -8.13 1.87
N GLN A 13 28.02 -8.33 3.09
CA GLN A 13 27.24 -8.19 4.31
C GLN A 13 26.67 -6.76 4.42
N SER A 14 25.38 -6.66 4.67
CA SER A 14 24.66 -5.39 4.82
C SER A 14 24.10 -5.28 6.24
N TYR A 15 24.26 -4.12 6.85
CA TYR A 15 23.70 -3.79 8.17
C TYR A 15 22.28 -3.23 8.08
N TRP A 16 21.77 -2.90 6.89
CA TRP A 16 20.43 -2.35 6.72
C TRP A 16 19.29 -3.26 7.24
N PRO A 17 19.34 -4.60 7.10
CA PRO A 17 18.30 -5.47 7.63
C PRO A 17 18.11 -5.35 9.15
N ILE A 18 19.19 -5.24 9.94
CA ILE A 18 19.06 -5.13 11.40
C ILE A 18 18.55 -3.74 11.81
N VAL A 19 18.97 -2.69 11.11
CA VAL A 19 18.43 -1.33 11.31
C VAL A 19 16.94 -1.30 10.99
N GLY A 20 16.52 -1.95 9.91
CA GLY A 20 15.12 -2.09 9.53
C GLY A 20 14.28 -2.83 10.58
N ALA A 21 14.80 -3.94 11.12
CA ALA A 21 14.13 -4.68 12.19
C ALA A 21 13.92 -3.82 13.45
N ILE A 22 14.94 -3.05 13.86
CA ILE A 22 14.83 -2.12 15.00
C ILE A 22 13.82 -1.01 14.69
N ALA A 23 13.85 -0.43 13.49
CA ALA A 23 12.91 0.61 13.09
C ALA A 23 11.46 0.11 13.13
N LEU A 24 11.18 -1.08 12.57
CA LEU A 24 9.85 -1.69 12.60
C LEU A 24 9.40 -2.03 14.02
N PHE A 25 10.31 -2.49 14.88
CA PHE A 25 10.02 -2.72 16.30
C PHE A 25 9.60 -1.42 17.01
N LEU A 26 10.34 -0.33 16.80
CA LEU A 26 10.01 0.98 17.36
C LEU A 26 8.66 1.49 16.83
N ILE A 27 8.37 1.30 15.55
CA ILE A 27 7.06 1.67 14.97
C ILE A 27 5.94 0.86 15.62
N ALA A 28 6.08 -0.46 15.76
CA ALA A 28 5.05 -1.31 16.35
C ALA A 28 4.78 -0.95 17.82
N VAL A 29 5.83 -0.79 18.62
CA VAL A 29 5.71 -0.40 20.04
C VAL A 29 5.19 1.03 20.17
N GLY A 30 5.71 1.96 19.38
CA GLY A 30 5.29 3.37 19.37
C GLY A 30 3.83 3.53 19.00
N ALA A 31 3.38 2.91 17.90
CA ALA A 31 1.99 2.94 17.46
C ALA A 31 1.04 2.32 18.49
N GLY A 32 1.42 1.18 19.08
CA GLY A 32 0.62 0.52 20.11
C GLY A 32 0.41 1.42 21.34
N ASN A 33 1.49 2.02 21.86
CA ASN A 33 1.39 2.93 23.00
C ASN A 33 0.66 4.23 22.64
N PHE A 34 0.92 4.80 21.46
CA PHE A 34 0.26 6.00 20.98
C PHE A 34 -1.27 5.85 20.93
N VAL A 35 -1.78 4.73 20.41
CA VAL A 35 -3.23 4.47 20.37
C VAL A 35 -3.83 4.35 21.77
N ILE A 36 -3.12 3.69 22.71
CA ILE A 36 -3.58 3.54 24.09
C ILE A 36 -3.61 4.89 24.81
N GLU A 37 -2.53 5.67 24.68
CA GLU A 37 -2.38 7.01 25.28
C GLU A 37 -3.44 7.97 24.72
N ALA A 38 -3.62 7.99 23.39
CA ALA A 38 -4.63 8.80 22.72
C ALA A 38 -6.06 8.44 23.14
N THR A 39 -6.35 7.16 23.36
CA THR A 39 -7.68 6.70 23.82
C THR A 39 -7.94 7.08 25.28
N ARG A 40 -6.90 7.10 26.12
CA ARG A 40 -7.00 7.49 27.54
C ARG A 40 -6.94 9.00 27.78
N GLY A 41 -6.51 9.78 26.78
CA GLY A 41 -6.33 11.22 26.90
C GLY A 41 -5.14 11.62 27.78
N GLU A 42 -4.18 10.71 27.97
CA GLU A 42 -2.96 10.97 28.74
C GLU A 42 -1.78 11.21 27.79
N SER A 43 -0.90 12.15 28.15
CA SER A 43 0.36 12.34 27.44
C SER A 43 1.35 11.25 27.82
N GLY A 44 1.89 10.52 26.85
CA GLY A 44 2.95 9.55 27.07
C GLY A 44 4.08 9.66 26.05
N TRP A 45 4.82 8.57 25.87
CA TRP A 45 6.01 8.53 25.02
C TRP A 45 5.74 7.87 23.67
N GLY A 46 4.53 7.38 23.42
CA GLY A 46 4.18 6.63 22.21
C GLY A 46 4.45 7.40 20.92
N ASP A 47 4.08 8.69 20.87
CA ASP A 47 4.30 9.55 19.70
C ASP A 47 5.79 9.72 19.37
N ASN A 48 6.61 10.04 20.39
CA ASN A 48 8.05 10.20 20.22
C ASN A 48 8.73 8.92 19.72
N VAL A 49 8.33 7.77 20.27
CA VAL A 49 8.88 6.45 19.87
C VAL A 49 8.44 6.10 18.45
N LEU A 50 7.19 6.37 18.09
CA LEU A 50 6.67 6.17 16.73
C LEU A 50 7.42 7.05 15.73
N GLY A 51 7.58 8.34 16.03
CA GLY A 51 8.33 9.29 15.21
C GLY A 51 9.79 8.87 15.02
N ALA A 52 10.46 8.44 16.09
CA ALA A 52 11.82 7.93 16.02
C ALA A 52 11.93 6.68 15.13
N GLY A 53 10.96 5.76 15.24
CA GLY A 53 10.89 4.57 14.39
C GLY A 53 10.70 4.91 12.91
N ILE A 54 9.81 5.86 12.58
CA ILE A 54 9.58 6.33 11.21
C ILE A 54 10.85 6.98 10.65
N VAL A 55 11.50 7.88 11.40
CA VAL A 55 12.76 8.52 10.95
C VAL A 55 13.84 7.48 10.70
N MET A 56 14.00 6.51 11.60
CA MET A 56 14.97 5.43 11.43
C MET A 56 14.67 4.58 10.19
N LEU A 57 13.39 4.28 9.91
CA LEU A 57 12.97 3.55 8.72
C LEU A 57 13.31 4.34 7.44
N LEU A 58 13.05 5.65 7.41
CA LEU A 58 13.38 6.51 6.28
C LEU A 58 14.89 6.59 6.02
N VAL A 59 15.70 6.72 7.08
CA VAL A 59 17.16 6.69 6.98
C VAL A 59 17.64 5.36 6.41
N MET A 60 17.06 4.25 6.88
CA MET A 60 17.39 2.92 6.38
C MET A 60 17.02 2.77 4.90
N LEU A 61 15.81 3.17 4.48
CA LEU A 61 15.37 3.08 3.09
C LEU A 61 16.25 3.91 2.16
N PHE A 62 16.57 5.15 2.56
CA PHE A 62 17.45 6.01 1.77
C PHE A 62 18.86 5.42 1.64
N GLY A 63 19.43 4.93 2.74
CA GLY A 63 20.75 4.31 2.76
C GLY A 63 20.82 3.01 1.97
N TRP A 64 19.84 2.12 2.15
CA TRP A 64 19.78 0.86 1.42
C TRP A 64 19.59 1.09 -0.08
N PHE A 65 18.67 1.98 -0.50
CA PHE A 65 18.50 2.26 -1.93
C PHE A 65 19.73 2.93 -2.55
N LYS A 66 20.41 3.81 -1.82
CA LYS A 66 21.70 4.36 -2.28
C LYS A 66 22.72 3.25 -2.53
N ASP A 67 22.87 2.30 -1.62
CA ASP A 67 23.82 1.19 -1.77
C ASP A 67 23.44 0.27 -2.94
N GLN A 68 22.14 -0.02 -3.12
CA GLN A 68 21.65 -0.76 -4.29
C GLN A 68 21.93 -0.04 -5.62
N ILE A 69 21.75 1.28 -5.67
CA ILE A 69 22.08 2.07 -6.88
C ILE A 69 23.58 1.99 -7.16
N ASN A 70 24.43 2.17 -6.16
CA ASN A 70 25.89 2.10 -6.32
C ASN A 70 26.34 0.71 -6.80
N GLU A 71 25.76 -0.34 -6.24
CA GLU A 71 26.04 -1.73 -6.62
C GLU A 71 25.58 -2.01 -8.06
N SER A 72 24.40 -1.53 -8.45
CA SER A 72 23.92 -1.62 -9.84
C SER A 72 24.85 -0.91 -10.83
N MET A 73 25.31 0.30 -10.49
CA MET A 73 26.21 1.09 -11.33
C MET A 73 27.64 0.54 -11.40
N SER A 74 28.05 -0.30 -10.46
CA SER A 74 29.38 -0.93 -10.44
C SER A 74 29.56 -2.05 -11.48
N GLY A 75 28.51 -2.38 -12.23
CA GLY A 75 28.56 -3.37 -13.30
C GLY A 75 28.56 -4.83 -12.82
N LEU A 76 28.26 -5.06 -11.53
CA LEU A 76 28.20 -6.39 -10.92
C LEU A 76 26.93 -7.18 -11.26
N TYR A 77 26.01 -6.59 -12.02
CA TYR A 77 24.71 -7.20 -12.35
C TYR A 77 24.80 -8.08 -13.60
N SER A 78 24.51 -9.36 -13.43
CA SER A 78 24.33 -10.31 -14.53
C SER A 78 22.88 -10.33 -15.05
N ASP A 79 22.68 -10.81 -16.27
CA ASP A 79 21.33 -10.93 -16.86
C ASP A 79 20.43 -11.86 -16.04
N GLN A 80 21.03 -12.87 -15.39
CA GLN A 80 20.33 -13.76 -14.47
C GLN A 80 19.79 -13.00 -13.25
N LEU A 81 20.60 -12.11 -12.64
CA LEU A 81 20.18 -11.30 -11.50
C LEU A 81 19.04 -10.35 -11.90
N GLY A 82 19.11 -9.75 -13.09
CA GLY A 82 18.03 -8.90 -13.61
C GLY A 82 16.69 -9.63 -13.76
N ARG A 83 16.70 -10.93 -14.08
CA ARG A 83 15.48 -11.76 -14.11
C ARG A 83 14.93 -11.98 -12.70
N SER A 84 15.78 -12.26 -11.72
CA SER A 84 15.38 -12.41 -10.32
C SER A 84 14.74 -11.13 -9.77
N TYR A 85 15.29 -9.95 -10.06
CA TYR A 85 14.68 -8.67 -9.64
C TYR A 85 13.28 -8.47 -10.22
N ARG A 86 13.07 -8.79 -11.51
CA ARG A 86 11.74 -8.70 -12.13
C ARG A 86 10.76 -9.68 -11.50
N GLN A 87 11.18 -10.91 -11.22
CA GLN A 87 10.34 -11.88 -10.51
C GLN A 87 10.00 -11.41 -9.09
N GLY A 88 10.98 -10.85 -8.36
CA GLY A 88 10.77 -10.27 -7.03
C GLY A 88 9.73 -9.14 -7.05
N MET A 89 9.85 -8.21 -8.00
CA MET A 89 8.87 -7.12 -8.15
C MET A 89 7.48 -7.64 -8.52
N SER A 90 7.37 -8.64 -9.41
CA SER A 90 6.09 -9.26 -9.76
C SER A 90 5.42 -9.93 -8.56
N TRP A 91 6.18 -10.68 -7.75
CA TRP A 91 5.65 -11.32 -6.55
C TRP A 91 5.26 -10.31 -5.48
N PHE A 92 6.00 -9.21 -5.34
CA PHE A 92 5.64 -8.10 -4.47
C PHE A 92 4.31 -7.45 -4.89
N ILE A 93 4.15 -7.10 -6.18
CA ILE A 93 2.88 -6.56 -6.71
C ILE A 93 1.74 -7.56 -6.49
N PHE A 94 1.99 -8.86 -6.71
CA PHE A 94 0.99 -9.90 -6.46
C PHE A 94 0.56 -9.94 -4.99
N SER A 95 1.49 -9.80 -4.03
CA SER A 95 1.12 -9.73 -2.61
C SER A 95 0.29 -8.50 -2.27
N GLU A 96 0.56 -7.34 -2.89
CA GLU A 96 -0.26 -6.13 -2.73
C GLU A 96 -1.67 -6.33 -3.30
N VAL A 97 -1.81 -6.97 -4.47
CA VAL A 97 -3.13 -7.32 -5.03
C VAL A 97 -3.93 -8.22 -4.08
N MET A 98 -3.28 -9.21 -3.46
CA MET A 98 -3.93 -10.09 -2.47
C MET A 98 -4.30 -9.35 -1.18
N PHE A 99 -3.47 -8.41 -0.74
CA PHE A 99 -3.80 -7.52 0.37
C PHE A 99 -5.05 -6.68 0.07
N PHE A 100 -5.15 -6.06 -1.11
CA PHE A 100 -6.37 -5.36 -1.56
C PHE A 100 -7.57 -6.29 -1.71
N ALA A 101 -7.37 -7.53 -2.17
CA ALA A 101 -8.43 -8.52 -2.28
C ALA A 101 -9.09 -8.83 -0.92
N ALA A 102 -8.33 -8.77 0.18
CA ALA A 102 -8.90 -8.91 1.53
C ALA A 102 -9.87 -7.76 1.87
N PHE A 103 -9.56 -6.51 1.51
CA PHE A 103 -10.47 -5.37 1.71
C PHE A 103 -11.72 -5.44 0.83
N PHE A 104 -11.58 -5.84 -0.44
CA PHE A 104 -12.74 -6.10 -1.30
C PHE A 104 -13.59 -7.26 -0.77
N GLY A 105 -12.95 -8.30 -0.23
CA GLY A 105 -13.62 -9.40 0.46
C GLY A 105 -14.38 -8.92 1.69
N ALA A 106 -13.80 -8.04 2.51
CA ALA A 106 -14.46 -7.43 3.65
C ALA A 106 -15.66 -6.56 3.23
N LEU A 107 -15.53 -5.77 2.16
CA LEU A 107 -16.65 -4.98 1.60
C LEU A 107 -17.77 -5.89 1.08
N PHE A 108 -17.42 -6.95 0.35
CA PHE A 108 -18.38 -7.95 -0.12
C PHE A 108 -19.11 -8.62 1.05
N TYR A 109 -18.36 -9.06 2.06
CA TYR A 109 -18.91 -9.66 3.26
C TYR A 109 -19.86 -8.71 3.99
N ALA A 110 -19.44 -7.46 4.19
CA ALA A 110 -20.28 -6.44 4.83
C ALA A 110 -21.59 -6.22 4.05
N ARG A 111 -21.50 -5.99 2.74
CA ARG A 111 -22.66 -5.65 1.89
C ARG A 111 -23.60 -6.82 1.64
N MET A 112 -23.07 -7.99 1.27
CA MET A 112 -23.87 -9.10 0.76
C MET A 112 -24.28 -10.09 1.86
N ILE A 113 -23.59 -10.10 2.99
CA ILE A 113 -23.78 -11.11 4.03
C ILE A 113 -24.20 -10.43 5.34
N ALA A 114 -23.36 -9.55 5.89
CA ALA A 114 -23.59 -8.98 7.22
C ALA A 114 -24.82 -8.07 7.27
N VAL A 115 -25.00 -7.15 6.30
CA VAL A 115 -26.16 -6.24 6.27
C VAL A 115 -27.49 -6.99 6.19
N PRO A 116 -27.70 -7.97 5.29
CA PRO A 116 -28.91 -8.78 5.29
C PRO A 116 -29.14 -9.57 6.59
N TRP A 117 -28.09 -10.11 7.21
CA TRP A 117 -28.22 -10.84 8.48
C TRP A 117 -28.64 -9.92 9.63
N LEU A 118 -28.08 -8.72 9.70
CA LEU A 118 -28.49 -7.70 10.67
C LEU A 118 -29.94 -7.25 10.46
N GLY A 119 -30.41 -7.25 9.20
CA GLY A 119 -31.81 -7.00 8.84
C GLY A 119 -32.77 -8.17 9.04
N GLY A 120 -32.32 -9.28 9.65
CA GLY A 120 -33.19 -10.40 9.99
C GLY A 120 -33.32 -11.50 8.93
N SER A 121 -32.50 -11.48 7.87
CA SER A 121 -32.51 -12.52 6.84
C SER A 121 -32.08 -13.90 7.37
N SER A 122 -32.60 -14.97 6.76
CA SER A 122 -32.36 -16.38 7.14
C SER A 122 -32.77 -16.65 8.60
N ASN A 123 -31.90 -17.26 9.40
CA ASN A 123 -32.20 -17.66 10.78
C ASN A 123 -32.04 -16.50 11.78
N ASN A 124 -31.82 -15.26 11.32
CA ASN A 124 -31.48 -14.11 12.18
C ASN A 124 -32.66 -13.16 12.46
N ALA A 125 -33.91 -13.56 12.15
CA ALA A 125 -35.10 -12.74 12.37
C ALA A 125 -35.19 -12.21 13.81
N MET A 126 -35.02 -13.08 14.81
CA MET A 126 -35.04 -12.67 16.22
C MET A 126 -33.85 -11.77 16.60
N THR A 127 -32.72 -11.86 15.91
CA THR A 127 -31.56 -10.98 16.13
C THR A 127 -31.90 -9.54 15.76
N ASN A 128 -32.60 -9.33 14.66
CA ASN A 128 -33.08 -8.00 14.28
C ASN A 128 -34.13 -7.49 15.27
N GLU A 129 -35.14 -8.30 15.60
CA GLU A 129 -36.22 -7.88 16.51
C GLU A 129 -35.74 -7.55 17.93
N VAL A 130 -34.73 -8.26 18.44
CA VAL A 130 -34.25 -8.08 19.83
C VAL A 130 -33.09 -7.09 19.93
N LEU A 131 -32.08 -7.18 19.05
CA LEU A 131 -30.87 -6.37 19.15
C LEU A 131 -30.92 -5.10 18.29
N TRP A 132 -31.61 -5.15 17.14
CA TRP A 132 -31.59 -4.08 16.13
C TRP A 132 -32.98 -3.73 15.56
N PRO A 133 -34.01 -3.48 16.39
CA PRO A 133 -35.41 -3.44 15.96
C PRO A 133 -35.75 -2.32 14.95
N GLY A 134 -34.90 -1.29 14.84
CA GLY A 134 -35.05 -0.20 13.88
C GLY A 134 -34.12 -0.31 12.67
N PHE A 135 -33.26 -1.32 12.59
CA PHE A 135 -32.27 -1.43 11.52
C PHE A 135 -32.91 -1.90 10.22
N GLN A 136 -32.76 -1.10 9.17
CA GLN A 136 -33.21 -1.45 7.82
C GLN A 136 -32.02 -1.88 6.96
N ALA A 137 -32.10 -3.10 6.43
CA ALA A 137 -31.08 -3.60 5.51
C ALA A 137 -31.20 -2.89 4.15
N MET A 138 -30.36 -1.88 3.95
CA MET A 138 -30.20 -1.17 2.68
C MET A 138 -28.72 -0.91 2.40
N TRP A 139 -28.38 -0.72 1.13
CA TRP A 139 -27.03 -0.35 0.73
C TRP A 139 -27.05 0.81 -0.27
N PRO A 140 -26.29 1.89 -0.04
CA PRO A 140 -25.45 2.17 1.14
C PRO A 140 -26.25 2.35 2.43
N LEU A 141 -25.62 2.13 3.58
CA LEU A 141 -26.22 2.46 4.87
C LEU A 141 -26.33 3.98 5.00
N VAL A 142 -27.51 4.46 5.42
CA VAL A 142 -27.73 5.89 5.77
C VAL A 142 -27.57 6.08 7.27
N GLU A 143 -27.99 5.08 8.05
CA GLU A 143 -27.73 4.97 9.49
C GLU A 143 -27.04 3.64 9.74
N THR A 144 -25.92 3.68 10.45
CA THR A 144 -25.24 2.47 10.91
C THR A 144 -25.95 1.88 12.14
N PRO A 145 -25.79 0.57 12.44
CA PRO A 145 -26.33 -0.01 13.67
C PRO A 145 -25.87 0.75 14.94
N GLY A 146 -24.70 1.37 14.91
CA GLY A 146 -24.19 2.22 15.99
C GLY A 146 -24.79 3.63 16.07
N GLY A 147 -25.78 3.97 15.23
CA GLY A 147 -26.46 5.28 15.23
C GLY A 147 -25.69 6.40 14.53
N ILE A 148 -24.60 6.08 13.83
CA ILE A 148 -23.84 7.07 13.06
C ILE A 148 -24.49 7.22 11.69
N ASN A 149 -24.83 8.46 11.33
CA ASN A 149 -25.35 8.81 10.03
C ASN A 149 -24.22 8.89 9.00
N THR A 150 -24.42 8.24 7.86
CA THR A 150 -23.43 8.17 6.77
C THR A 150 -24.03 8.71 5.48
N THR A 151 -23.32 9.64 4.86
CA THR A 151 -23.70 10.18 3.55
C THR A 151 -22.89 9.47 2.46
N PRO A 152 -23.54 8.76 1.51
CA PRO A 152 -22.82 8.13 0.43
C PRO A 152 -22.21 9.19 -0.50
N MET A 153 -20.95 9.00 -0.87
CA MET A 153 -20.33 9.80 -1.93
C MET A 153 -20.76 9.23 -3.29
N SER A 154 -21.28 10.09 -4.17
CA SER A 154 -21.55 9.70 -5.55
C SER A 154 -20.26 9.38 -6.29
N TRP A 155 -20.32 8.41 -7.21
CA TRP A 155 -19.21 8.14 -8.13
C TRP A 155 -18.94 9.33 -9.06
N ALA A 156 -20.00 10.08 -9.40
CA ALA A 156 -19.91 11.29 -10.20
C ALA A 156 -19.35 12.45 -9.37
N GLY A 157 -18.36 13.16 -9.91
CA GLY A 157 -17.64 14.23 -9.21
C GLY A 157 -16.18 13.85 -8.92
N LEU A 158 -15.76 13.99 -7.66
CA LEU A 158 -14.37 13.78 -7.25
C LEU A 158 -13.81 12.39 -7.61
N PRO A 159 -14.52 11.25 -7.39
CA PRO A 159 -13.96 9.93 -7.73
C PRO A 159 -13.70 9.78 -9.23
N THR A 160 -14.61 10.31 -10.07
CA THR A 160 -14.44 10.29 -11.53
C THR A 160 -13.25 11.14 -11.96
N ILE A 161 -13.07 12.33 -11.38
CA ILE A 161 -11.92 13.21 -11.67
C ILE A 161 -10.61 12.51 -11.30
N ASN A 162 -10.54 11.89 -10.11
CA ASN A 162 -9.35 11.15 -9.68
C ASN A 162 -9.05 9.97 -10.61
N THR A 163 -10.07 9.27 -11.09
CA THR A 163 -9.89 8.18 -12.07
C THR A 163 -9.30 8.70 -13.37
N ILE A 164 -9.82 9.81 -13.89
CA ILE A 164 -9.28 10.45 -15.11
C ILE A 164 -7.83 10.89 -14.90
N ILE A 165 -7.51 11.51 -13.76
CA ILE A 165 -6.14 11.95 -13.44
C ILE A 165 -5.17 10.76 -13.43
N LEU A 166 -5.53 9.65 -12.76
CA LEU A 166 -4.70 8.45 -12.71
C LEU A 166 -4.55 7.76 -14.08
N LEU A 167 -5.58 7.79 -14.92
CA LEU A 167 -5.48 7.27 -16.29
C LEU A 167 -4.56 8.15 -17.14
N ILE A 168 -4.65 9.48 -17.01
CA ILE A 168 -3.76 10.40 -17.71
C ILE A 168 -2.32 10.22 -17.23
N SER A 169 -2.08 10.04 -15.93
CA SER A 169 -0.73 9.82 -15.40
C SER A 169 -0.11 8.51 -15.92
N SER A 170 -0.93 7.46 -16.12
CA SER A 170 -0.48 6.22 -16.78
C SER A 170 -0.03 6.45 -18.22
N VAL A 171 -0.77 7.27 -18.98
CA VAL A 171 -0.41 7.64 -20.36
C VAL A 171 0.90 8.45 -20.38
N THR A 172 1.07 9.42 -19.48
CA THR A 172 2.32 10.20 -19.40
C THR A 172 3.51 9.32 -19.02
N LEU A 173 3.32 8.34 -18.13
CA LEU A 173 4.36 7.37 -17.77
C LEU A 173 4.77 6.51 -18.97
N HIS A 174 3.80 6.06 -19.78
CA HIS A 174 4.09 5.32 -21.00
C HIS A 174 4.93 6.14 -21.99
N PHE A 175 4.60 7.42 -22.19
CA PHE A 175 5.40 8.31 -23.04
C PHE A 175 6.80 8.60 -22.46
N ALA A 176 6.93 8.63 -21.14
CA ALA A 176 8.23 8.74 -20.49
C ALA A 176 9.08 7.48 -20.78
N HIS A 177 8.49 6.29 -20.69
CA HIS A 177 9.15 5.02 -20.98
C HIS A 177 9.62 4.93 -22.44
N VAL A 178 8.76 5.28 -23.42
CA VAL A 178 9.17 5.34 -24.84
C VAL A 178 10.29 6.36 -25.06
N GLY A 179 10.25 7.49 -24.33
CA GLY A 179 11.33 8.47 -24.35
C GLY A 179 12.66 7.91 -23.84
N LEU A 180 12.63 7.05 -22.82
CA LEU A 180 13.81 6.34 -22.31
C LEU A 180 14.39 5.38 -23.36
N GLU A 181 13.55 4.55 -23.98
CA GLU A 181 13.98 3.58 -25.02
C GLU A 181 14.58 4.27 -26.24
N GLN A 182 14.03 5.41 -26.64
CA GLN A 182 14.52 6.21 -27.78
C GLN A 182 15.70 7.14 -27.43
N GLY A 183 16.18 7.13 -26.19
CA GLY A 183 17.27 8.01 -25.73
C GLY A 183 16.90 9.50 -25.65
N LYS A 184 15.61 9.86 -25.72
CA LYS A 184 15.10 11.23 -25.72
C LYS A 184 14.97 11.77 -24.28
N ARG A 185 16.09 12.24 -23.73
CA ARG A 185 16.20 12.77 -22.35
C ARG A 185 15.13 13.81 -21.99
N LYS A 186 14.88 14.81 -22.86
CA LYS A 186 13.91 15.89 -22.59
C LYS A 186 12.47 15.35 -22.50
N GLN A 187 12.12 14.39 -23.36
CA GLN A 187 10.81 13.74 -23.32
C GLN A 187 10.64 12.94 -22.03
N LEU A 188 11.64 12.13 -21.67
CA LEU A 188 11.66 11.35 -20.45
C LEU A 188 11.43 12.23 -19.21
N THR A 189 12.23 13.28 -19.01
CA THR A 189 12.15 14.11 -17.80
C THR A 189 10.85 14.90 -17.72
N THR A 190 10.37 15.44 -18.85
CA THR A 190 9.11 16.22 -18.88
C THR A 190 7.90 15.34 -18.60
N MET A 191 7.81 14.17 -19.25
CA MET A 191 6.68 13.26 -19.09
C MET A 191 6.68 12.55 -17.74
N LEU A 192 7.86 12.20 -17.22
CA LEU A 192 7.99 11.66 -15.86
C LEU A 192 7.62 12.71 -14.82
N GLY A 193 8.04 13.96 -14.99
CA GLY A 193 7.63 15.07 -14.12
C GLY A 193 6.12 15.30 -14.13
N ALA A 194 5.49 15.27 -15.31
CA ALA A 194 4.03 15.34 -15.41
C ALA A 194 3.33 14.17 -14.70
N THR A 195 3.89 12.95 -14.80
CA THR A 195 3.36 11.77 -14.10
C THR A 195 3.40 11.96 -12.59
N ILE A 196 4.50 12.47 -12.04
CA ILE A 196 4.66 12.72 -10.59
C ILE A 196 3.74 13.85 -10.12
N LEU A 197 3.50 14.88 -10.94
CA LEU A 197 2.58 15.97 -10.57
C LEU A 197 1.11 15.55 -10.55
N LEU A 198 0.75 14.55 -11.37
CA LEU A 198 -0.61 14.01 -11.45
C LEU A 198 -0.89 12.91 -10.42
N GLY A 199 0.14 12.24 -9.90
CA GLY A 199 0.03 11.15 -8.92
C GLY A 199 0.20 11.63 -7.50
#